data_AF-A0A4R2C5R0-F1
#
_entry.id   AF-A0A4R2C5R0-F1
#
_cell.length_a   1.000
_cell.length_b   1.000
_cell.length_c   1.000
_cell.angle_alpha   90.00
_cell.angle_beta   90.00
_cell.angle_gamma   90.00
#
_symmetry.space_group_name_H-M   'P 1'
#
loop_
_entity.id
_entity.type
_entity.pdbx_description
1 polymer ?
#
loop_
_entity_poly.entity_id
_entity_poly.type
_entity_poly.pdbx_seq_one_letter_code
_entity_poly.pdbx_strand_id
1 'polypeptide(L)'
;MGAEPDWDAVTAAVKAALGPLPRLQPGDELSRQRLIENLAACRQGRLWQADLGLTELPPYPFACECGRSGCDLTWSATPDQYDVRSTGRVVADGHS
;
A
#
# COMPACT_ATOMS: atom_id res chain seq x y z
N MET A 1 -2.88 -2.48 31.08
CA MET A 1 -3.41 -3.59 30.26
C MET A 1 -4.67 -3.09 29.59
N GLY A 2 -4.57 -2.59 28.35
CA GLY A 2 -5.74 -2.35 27.52
C GLY A 2 -6.14 -3.67 26.88
N ALA A 3 -7.43 -3.98 26.83
CA ALA A 3 -7.90 -5.14 26.07
C ALA A 3 -7.45 -4.98 24.61
N GLU A 4 -6.87 -6.03 24.03
CA GLU A 4 -6.58 -6.03 22.60
C GLU A 4 -7.88 -5.85 21.82
N PRO A 5 -7.91 -5.02 20.76
CA PRO A 5 -9.09 -4.89 19.93
C PRO A 5 -9.48 -6.23 19.30
N ASP A 6 -10.78 -6.51 19.27
CA ASP A 6 -11.34 -7.60 18.48
C ASP A 6 -11.30 -7.22 16.98
N TRP A 7 -10.15 -7.49 16.35
CA TRP A 7 -9.91 -7.15 14.95
C TRP A 7 -10.83 -7.92 13.98
N ASP A 8 -11.30 -9.10 14.36
CA ASP A 8 -12.23 -9.88 13.54
C ASP A 8 -13.62 -9.21 13.53
N ALA A 9 -14.12 -8.80 14.70
CA ALA A 9 -15.38 -8.06 14.80
C ALA A 9 -15.31 -6.72 14.07
N VAL A 10 -14.20 -5.98 14.21
CA VAL A 10 -13.99 -4.72 13.48
C VAL A 10 -13.97 -4.96 11.96
N THR A 11 -13.25 -5.98 11.50
CA THR A 11 -13.18 -6.34 10.07
C THR A 11 -14.55 -6.70 9.51
N ALA A 12 -15.33 -7.48 10.26
CA ALA A 12 -16.69 -7.83 9.87
C ALA A 12 -17.60 -6.61 9.77
N ALA A 13 -17.55 -5.71 10.75
CA ALA A 13 -18.34 -4.47 10.76
C ALA A 13 -17.99 -3.56 9.58
N VAL A 14 -16.70 -3.39 9.27
CA VAL A 14 -16.24 -2.60 8.12
C VAL A 14 -16.72 -3.22 6.81
N LYS A 15 -16.58 -4.53 6.63
CA LYS A 15 -17.07 -5.22 5.42
C LYS A 15 -18.58 -5.07 5.24
N ALA A 16 -19.33 -5.19 6.33
CA ALA A 16 -20.78 -4.99 6.31
C ALA A 16 -21.16 -3.55 5.93
N ALA A 17 -20.45 -2.55 6.48
CA ALA A 17 -20.69 -1.14 6.18
C ALA A 17 -20.34 -0.74 4.74
N LEU A 18 -19.28 -1.32 4.17
CA LEU A 18 -18.87 -1.05 2.79
C LEU A 18 -19.81 -1.69 1.75
N GLY A 19 -20.40 -2.84 2.07
CA GLY A 19 -21.29 -3.56 1.16
C GLY A 19 -20.57 -4.03 -0.12
N PRO A 20 -21.31 -4.32 -1.21
CA PRO A 20 -20.72 -4.70 -2.48
C PRO A 20 -20.04 -3.50 -3.15
N LEU A 21 -18.74 -3.63 -3.42
CA LEU A 21 -17.95 -2.60 -4.11
C LEU A 21 -17.77 -2.97 -5.59
N PRO A 22 -17.85 -1.99 -6.51
CA PRO A 22 -17.55 -2.23 -7.91
C PRO A 22 -16.09 -2.65 -8.09
N ARG A 23 -15.82 -3.53 -9.05
CA ARG A 23 -14.45 -3.86 -9.43
C ARG A 23 -13.85 -2.72 -10.24
N LEU A 24 -12.66 -2.30 -9.85
CA LEU A 24 -11.87 -1.34 -10.61
C LEU A 24 -11.49 -1.94 -11.98
N GLN A 25 -11.49 -1.11 -13.01
CA GLN A 25 -11.10 -1.51 -14.36
C GLN A 25 -9.57 -1.65 -14.47
N PRO A 26 -9.08 -2.66 -15.21
CA PRO A 26 -7.67 -2.75 -15.54
C PRO A 26 -7.17 -1.51 -16.29
N GLY A 27 -5.90 -1.15 -16.07
CA GLY A 27 -5.29 0.06 -16.61
C GLY A 27 -5.19 1.17 -15.56
N ASP A 28 -5.61 2.38 -15.92
CA ASP A 28 -5.32 3.57 -15.13
C ASP A 28 -6.05 3.62 -13.79
N GLU A 29 -7.23 3.04 -13.68
CA GLU A 29 -7.98 2.99 -12.42
C GLU A 29 -7.27 2.10 -11.39
N LEU A 30 -6.90 0.87 -11.76
CA LEU A 30 -6.09 0.01 -10.90
C LEU A 30 -4.71 0.61 -10.61
N SER A 31 -4.06 1.21 -11.60
CA SER A 31 -2.76 1.86 -11.40
C SER A 31 -2.84 2.98 -10.35
N ARG A 32 -3.86 3.84 -10.47
CA ARG A 32 -4.10 4.94 -9.52
C ARG A 32 -4.41 4.42 -8.12
N GLN A 33 -5.21 3.36 -8.02
CA GLN A 33 -5.48 2.73 -6.73
C GLN A 33 -4.18 2.22 -6.09
N ARG A 34 -3.31 1.55 -6.85
CA ARG A 34 -2.00 1.07 -6.35
C ARG A 34 -1.08 2.20 -5.91
N LEU A 35 -1.05 3.31 -6.66
CA LEU A 35 -0.33 4.51 -6.26
C LEU A 35 -0.83 5.03 -4.89
N ILE A 36 -2.15 5.14 -4.71
CA ILE A 36 -2.75 5.60 -3.45
C ILE A 36 -2.38 4.67 -2.29
N GLU A 37 -2.44 3.35 -2.50
CA GLU A 37 -2.06 2.35 -1.50
C GLU A 37 -0.58 2.46 -1.11
N ASN A 38 0.32 2.61 -2.09
CA ASN A 38 1.75 2.79 -1.83
C ASN A 38 2.03 4.12 -1.08
N LEU A 39 1.39 5.22 -1.47
CA LEU A 39 1.49 6.50 -0.76
C LEU A 39 0.99 6.40 0.69
N ALA A 40 -0.10 5.65 0.91
CA ALA A 40 -0.60 5.37 2.26
C ALA A 40 0.43 4.57 3.06
N ALA A 41 1.07 3.55 2.48
CA ALA A 41 2.16 2.81 3.12
C ALA A 41 3.36 3.71 3.48
N CYS A 42 3.80 4.59 2.57
CA CYS A 42 4.85 5.58 2.86
C CYS A 42 4.47 6.48 4.05
N ARG A 43 3.24 6.99 4.06
CA ARG A 43 2.75 7.84 5.16
C ARG A 43 2.72 7.08 6.48
N GLN A 44 2.20 5.86 6.50
CA GLN A 44 2.16 5.03 7.72
C GLN A 44 3.57 4.70 8.21
N GLY A 45 4.47 4.32 7.31
CA GLY A 45 5.87 4.06 7.64
C GLY A 45 6.53 5.26 8.33
N ARG A 46 6.36 6.47 7.79
CA ARG A 46 6.92 7.70 8.39
C ARG A 46 6.33 8.04 9.75
N LEU A 47 5.02 7.84 9.93
CA LEU A 47 4.38 8.04 11.24
C LEU A 47 4.96 7.06 12.26
N TRP A 48 5.14 5.80 11.88
CA TRP A 48 5.75 4.78 12.73
C TRP A 48 7.23 5.08 13.04
N GLN A 49 8.00 5.53 12.05
CA GLN A 49 9.38 5.98 12.23
C GLN A 49 9.48 7.08 13.28
N ALA A 50 8.61 8.10 13.19
CA ALA A 50 8.58 9.22 14.11
C ALA A 50 8.16 8.80 15.53
N ASP A 51 7.16 7.93 15.64
CA ASP A 51 6.65 7.42 16.92
C ASP A 51 7.71 6.61 17.69
N LEU A 52 8.46 5.75 16.99
CA LEU A 52 9.50 4.91 17.59
C LEU A 52 10.89 5.57 17.64
N GLY A 53 11.06 6.76 17.05
CA GLY A 53 12.37 7.43 16.98
C GLY A 53 13.40 6.68 16.13
N LEU A 54 12.95 5.96 15.09
CA LEU A 54 13.83 5.19 14.22
C LEU A 54 14.62 6.11 13.27
N THR A 55 15.93 5.89 13.17
CA THR A 55 16.78 6.64 12.21
C THR A 55 16.46 6.27 10.77
N GLU A 56 16.15 5.00 10.50
CA GLU A 56 15.81 4.49 9.18
C GLU A 56 14.67 3.48 9.28
N LEU A 57 13.86 3.39 8.22
CA LEU A 57 12.84 2.37 8.09
C LEU A 57 13.38 1.14 7.34
N PRO A 58 13.00 -0.08 7.73
CA PRO A 58 13.30 -1.26 6.94
C PRO A 58 12.58 -1.17 5.58
N PRO A 59 13.11 -1.84 4.54
CA PRO A 59 12.43 -1.96 3.26
C PRO A 59 11.05 -2.62 3.39
N TYR A 60 10.09 -2.10 2.62
CA TYR A 60 8.71 -2.56 2.51
C TYR A 60 8.42 -3.03 1.07
N PRO A 61 7.63 -4.10 0.86
CA PRO A 61 7.22 -4.55 -0.47
C PRO A 61 6.14 -3.63 -1.06
N PHE A 62 6.54 -2.62 -1.82
CA PHE A 62 5.61 -1.76 -2.55
C PHE A 62 5.01 -2.49 -3.75
N ALA A 63 3.70 -2.35 -3.94
CA ALA A 63 2.99 -3.01 -5.02
C ALA A 63 3.32 -2.36 -6.36
N CYS A 64 3.35 -3.15 -7.44
CA CYS A 64 3.50 -2.61 -8.77
C CYS A 64 2.28 -1.78 -9.21
N GLU A 65 2.53 -0.63 -9.81
CA GLU A 65 1.49 0.29 -10.28
C GLU A 65 1.14 0.10 -11.76
N CYS A 66 1.48 -1.04 -12.37
CA CYS A 66 1.29 -1.27 -13.82
C CYS A 66 -0.18 -1.21 -14.28
N GLY A 67 -1.14 -1.43 -13.37
CA GLY A 67 -2.57 -1.46 -13.69
C GLY A 67 -3.07 -2.78 -14.27
N ARG A 68 -2.22 -3.81 -14.45
CA ARG A 68 -2.66 -5.14 -14.89
C ARG A 68 -3.53 -5.78 -13.81
N SER A 69 -4.68 -6.33 -14.22
CA SER A 69 -5.53 -7.12 -13.32
C SER A 69 -4.74 -8.31 -12.77
N GLY A 70 -4.78 -8.52 -11.46
CA GLY A 70 -4.11 -9.64 -10.81
C GLY A 70 -2.58 -9.54 -10.73
N CYS A 71 -1.98 -8.38 -11.03
CA CYS A 71 -0.55 -8.19 -10.77
C CYS A 71 -0.27 -8.26 -9.26
N ASP A 72 0.60 -9.18 -8.88
CA ASP A 72 1.09 -9.45 -7.53
C ASP A 72 2.58 -9.10 -7.36
N LEU A 73 3.21 -8.57 -8.41
CA LEU A 73 4.61 -8.15 -8.35
C LEU A 73 4.78 -6.99 -7.35
N THR A 74 5.82 -7.12 -6.55
CA THR A 74 6.26 -6.10 -5.59
C THR A 74 7.72 -5.78 -5.82
N TRP A 75 8.15 -4.61 -5.37
CA TRP A 75 9.56 -4.25 -5.28
C TRP A 75 9.86 -3.75 -3.86
N SER A 76 11.03 -4.12 -3.33
CA SER A 76 11.41 -3.80 -1.96
C SER A 76 12.14 -2.45 -1.92
N ALA A 77 11.64 -1.51 -1.12
CA ALA A 77 12.23 -0.18 -0.96
C ALA A 77 11.85 0.46 0.38
N THR A 78 12.57 1.50 0.80
CA THR A 78 12.15 2.40 1.86
C THR A 78 11.20 3.49 1.30
N PRO A 79 10.42 4.21 2.14
CA PRO A 79 9.62 5.33 1.67
C PRO A 79 10.41 6.41 0.92
N ASP A 80 11.65 6.67 1.33
CA ASP A 80 12.50 7.67 0.66
C ASP A 80 12.97 7.17 -0.71
N GLN A 81 13.31 5.88 -0.83
CA GLN A 81 13.61 5.25 -2.12
C GLN A 81 12.39 5.23 -3.05
N TYR A 82 11.20 5.00 -2.49
CA TYR A 82 9.95 5.08 -3.23
C TYR A 82 9.73 6.49 -3.79
N ASP A 83 9.84 7.53 -2.95
CA ASP A 83 9.63 8.92 -3.36
C ASP A 83 10.62 9.36 -4.47
N VAL A 84 11.88 8.91 -4.40
CA VAL A 84 12.88 9.18 -5.46
C VAL A 84 12.44 8.57 -6.79
N ARG A 85 11.83 7.37 -6.77
CA ARG A 85 11.37 6.67 -7.98
C ARG A 85 10.00 7.16 -8.46
N SER A 86 9.19 7.79 -7.61
CA SER A 86 7.79 8.13 -7.87
C SER A 86 7.56 9.43 -8.65
N THR A 87 8.44 9.79 -9.59
CA THR A 87 8.18 10.90 -10.52
C THR A 87 7.10 10.57 -11.58
N GLY A 88 6.61 9.32 -11.55
CA GLY A 88 5.51 8.79 -12.34
C GLY A 88 5.07 7.42 -11.79
N ARG A 89 4.50 6.57 -12.66
CA ARG A 89 4.06 5.20 -12.32
C ARG A 89 5.28 4.33 -11.97
N VAL A 90 5.27 3.72 -10.79
CA VAL A 90 6.35 2.82 -10.36
C VAL A 90 6.03 1.36 -10.71
N VAL A 91 6.79 0.82 -11.64
CA VAL A 91 6.63 -0.54 -12.15
C VAL A 91 7.73 -1.42 -11.56
N ALA A 92 7.33 -2.54 -10.93
CA ALA A 92 8.27 -3.51 -10.39
C ALA A 92 9.04 -4.19 -11.53
N ASP A 93 10.30 -4.55 -11.25
CA ASP A 93 11.14 -5.25 -12.21
C ASP A 93 10.53 -6.66 -12.47
N GLY A 94 10.60 -7.15 -13.72
CA GLY A 94 9.95 -8.41 -14.13
C GLY A 94 8.66 -8.25 -14.94
N HIS A 95 8.25 -7.00 -15.19
CA HIS A 95 7.28 -6.72 -16.24
C HIS A 95 7.95 -6.80 -17.62
N SER A 96 7.70 -7.90 -18.33
CA SER A 96 7.81 -7.99 -19.80
C SER A 96 6.64 -7.32 -20.50
#